data_AF-A0A3M8EJK0-F1
#
_entry.id   AF-A0A3M8EJK0-F1
#
_cell.length_a   1.000
_cell.length_b   1.000
_cell.length_c   1.000
_cell.angle_alpha   90.00
_cell.angle_beta   90.00
_cell.angle_gamma   90.00
#
_symmetry.space_group_name_H-M   'P 1'
#
loop_
_entity.id
_entity.type
_entity.pdbx_description
1 polymer ?
#
loop_
_entity_poly.entity_id
_entity_poly.type
_entity_poly.pdbx_seq_one_letter_code
_entity_poly.pdbx_strand_id
1 'polypeptide(L)'
;MFSDSDLAALQSPISNFTLATLTFDTVGLGNSALQFINYDPSIGKDIKGSSNIPYESPTLQTGSVTVNDAAPVPEPSTMLLLGLGMAGMVGFMRIRSQTT
;
A
#
# COMPACT_ATOMS: atom_id res chain seq x y z
N MET A 1 -41.57 9.88 -17.60
CA MET A 1 -41.14 9.28 -16.32
C MET A 1 -40.08 8.26 -16.69
N PHE A 2 -38.83 8.43 -16.26
CA PHE A 2 -37.76 7.52 -16.66
C PHE A 2 -38.01 6.13 -16.06
N SER A 3 -37.96 5.11 -16.91
CA SER A 3 -38.08 3.71 -16.51
C SER A 3 -36.75 3.20 -15.96
N ASP A 4 -36.78 2.11 -15.18
CA ASP A 4 -35.54 1.52 -14.65
C ASP A 4 -34.61 1.03 -15.79
N SER A 5 -35.15 0.70 -16.97
CA SER A 5 -34.37 0.42 -18.20
C SER A 5 -33.64 1.65 -18.76
N ASP A 6 -34.23 2.83 -18.64
CA ASP A 6 -33.58 4.08 -19.09
C ASP A 6 -32.38 4.41 -18.18
N LEU A 7 -32.50 4.14 -16.87
CA LEU A 7 -31.41 4.33 -15.91
C LEU A 7 -30.29 3.30 -16.11
N ALA A 8 -30.64 2.04 -16.36
CA ALA A 8 -29.66 1.00 -16.66
C ALA A 8 -28.86 1.32 -17.94
N ALA A 9 -29.52 1.86 -18.97
CA ALA A 9 -28.87 2.28 -20.21
C ALA A 9 -27.85 3.42 -20.00
N LEU A 10 -28.10 4.33 -19.04
CA LEU A 10 -27.18 5.41 -18.69
C LEU A 10 -25.94 4.93 -17.93
N GLN A 11 -26.03 3.80 -17.23
CA GLN A 11 -24.94 3.19 -16.47
C GLN A 11 -24.09 2.24 -17.33
N SER A 12 -24.56 1.90 -18.54
CA SER A 12 -24.11 0.74 -19.31
C SER A 12 -22.71 0.78 -19.98
N PRO A 13 -21.90 1.86 -20.05
CA PRO A 13 -20.55 1.70 -20.55
C PRO A 13 -19.50 1.48 -19.44
N ILE A 14 -19.84 1.70 -18.16
CA ILE A 14 -18.85 1.70 -17.07
C ILE A 14 -19.08 0.51 -16.16
N SER A 15 -18.41 -0.61 -16.45
CA SER A 15 -18.49 -1.80 -15.58
C SER A 15 -17.76 -1.60 -14.25
N ASN A 16 -16.74 -0.73 -14.24
CA ASN A 16 -15.88 -0.49 -13.07
C ASN A 16 -15.62 1.01 -12.94
N PHE A 17 -15.81 1.56 -11.74
CA PHE A 17 -15.44 2.93 -11.42
C PHE A 17 -14.89 3.02 -10.00
N THR A 18 -14.10 4.05 -9.73
CA THR A 18 -13.63 4.36 -8.38
C THR A 18 -14.74 5.07 -7.60
N LEU A 19 -15.26 4.42 -6.56
CA LEU A 19 -16.27 5.03 -5.70
C LEU A 19 -15.67 6.11 -4.78
N ALA A 20 -14.49 5.83 -4.21
CA ALA A 20 -13.79 6.74 -3.32
C ALA A 20 -12.28 6.44 -3.32
N THR A 21 -11.48 7.45 -2.97
CA THR A 21 -10.04 7.32 -2.70
C THR A 21 -9.79 7.57 -1.22
N LEU A 22 -9.10 6.64 -0.56
CA LEU A 22 -8.71 6.75 0.85
C LEU A 22 -7.22 6.98 0.95
N THR A 23 -6.81 7.93 1.79
CA THR A 23 -5.41 8.27 2.06
C THR A 23 -5.13 8.11 3.54
N PHE A 24 -3.98 7.52 3.88
CA PHE A 24 -3.58 7.24 5.25
C PHE A 24 -2.14 7.69 5.49
N ASP A 25 -1.87 8.21 6.68
CA ASP A 25 -0.52 8.39 7.19
C ASP A 25 -0.10 7.12 7.93
N THR A 26 1.08 6.59 7.59
CA THR A 26 1.58 5.33 8.16
C THR A 26 2.61 5.59 9.25
N VAL A 27 2.55 4.87 10.36
CA VAL A 27 3.44 5.06 11.53
C VAL A 27 4.68 4.17 11.51
N GLY A 28 4.75 3.16 10.64
CA GLY A 28 5.87 2.24 10.61
C GLY A 28 5.76 1.17 9.52
N LEU A 29 6.80 0.35 9.43
CA LEU A 29 6.89 -0.77 8.49
C LEU A 29 5.86 -1.86 8.83
N GLY A 30 5.40 -2.57 7.81
CA GLY A 30 4.53 -3.73 7.97
C GLY A 30 3.32 -3.70 7.05
N ASN A 31 2.34 -4.56 7.36
CA ASN A 31 1.14 -4.72 6.58
C ASN A 31 -0.11 -4.38 7.41
N SER A 32 -1.01 -3.60 6.84
CA SER A 32 -2.29 -3.24 7.43
C SER A 32 -3.44 -3.71 6.54
N ALA A 33 -4.36 -4.50 7.09
CA ALA A 33 -5.51 -5.00 6.35
C ALA A 33 -6.60 -3.93 6.20
N LEU A 34 -7.18 -3.83 5.00
CA LEU A 34 -8.38 -3.05 4.71
C LEU A 34 -9.58 -3.99 4.65
N GLN A 35 -10.44 -3.89 5.67
CA GLN A 35 -11.59 -4.78 5.85
C GLN A 35 -12.89 -3.98 5.98
N PHE A 36 -13.98 -4.58 5.52
CA PHE A 36 -15.32 -4.05 5.73
C PHE A 36 -15.80 -4.42 7.14
N ILE A 37 -16.23 -3.43 7.92
CA ILE A 37 -16.79 -3.63 9.26
C ILE A 37 -18.30 -3.38 9.21
N ASN A 38 -19.09 -4.22 9.89
CA ASN A 38 -20.56 -4.10 9.97
C ASN A 38 -21.26 -4.09 8.60
N TYR A 39 -20.76 -4.86 7.64
CA TYR A 39 -21.50 -5.12 6.43
C TYR A 39 -22.58 -6.16 6.74
N ASP A 40 -23.84 -5.71 6.84
CA ASP A 40 -24.99 -6.60 6.81
C ASP A 40 -25.51 -6.67 5.36
N PRO A 41 -25.41 -7.85 4.71
CA PRO A 41 -25.93 -8.05 3.36
C PRO A 41 -27.44 -7.78 3.23
N SER A 42 -28.16 -7.69 4.35
CA SER A 42 -29.60 -7.44 4.44
C SER A 42 -29.98 -5.96 4.54
N ILE A 43 -29.01 -5.05 4.80
CA ILE A 43 -29.26 -3.60 4.98
C ILE A 43 -28.84 -2.79 3.74
N GLY A 44 -28.37 -3.45 2.68
CA GLY A 44 -28.20 -2.84 1.35
C GLY A 44 -29.55 -2.52 0.69
N LYS A 45 -30.40 -1.73 1.34
CA LYS A 45 -31.64 -1.23 0.76
C LYS A 45 -31.30 0.01 -0.06
N ASP A 46 -31.50 -0.09 -1.36
CA ASP A 46 -31.62 1.09 -2.23
C ASP A 46 -32.67 2.06 -1.64
N ILE A 47 -32.61 3.34 -2.01
CA ILE A 47 -33.57 4.38 -1.64
C ILE A 47 -35.03 3.94 -1.92
N LYS A 48 -35.24 3.01 -2.86
CA LYS A 48 -36.56 2.45 -3.21
C LYS A 48 -37.03 1.28 -2.31
N GLY A 49 -36.25 0.88 -1.31
CA GLY A 49 -36.59 -0.22 -0.41
C GLY A 49 -36.41 -1.62 -1.03
N SER A 50 -36.64 -2.66 -0.24
CA SER A 50 -36.31 -4.07 -0.51
C SER A 50 -37.05 -4.73 -1.69
N SER A 51 -37.80 -3.98 -2.49
CA SER A 51 -38.77 -4.53 -3.44
C SER A 51 -38.47 -4.28 -4.92
N ASN A 52 -37.39 -3.56 -5.29
CA ASN A 52 -37.26 -3.14 -6.70
C ASN A 52 -36.10 -3.71 -7.53
N ILE A 53 -35.13 -4.41 -6.96
CA ILE A 53 -34.14 -5.19 -7.73
C ILE A 53 -33.63 -6.29 -6.79
N PRO A 54 -33.51 -7.57 -7.20
CA PRO A 54 -32.67 -8.51 -6.47
C PRO A 54 -31.22 -8.01 -6.58
N TYR A 55 -30.84 -7.12 -5.67
CA TYR A 55 -29.46 -6.75 -5.50
C TYR A 55 -28.82 -7.95 -4.83
N GLU A 56 -28.22 -8.83 -5.63
CA GLU A 56 -27.26 -9.81 -5.13
C GLU A 56 -26.31 -9.07 -4.20
N SER A 57 -26.08 -9.60 -3.00
CA SER A 57 -25.15 -8.98 -2.06
C SER A 57 -23.79 -8.81 -2.78
N PRO A 58 -23.23 -7.60 -2.85
CA PRO A 58 -21.98 -7.36 -3.58
C PRO A 58 -20.89 -8.29 -3.08
N THR A 59 -20.10 -8.81 -4.01
CA THR A 59 -18.90 -9.58 -3.67
C THR A 59 -17.88 -8.65 -3.04
N LEU A 60 -17.61 -8.84 -1.75
CA LEU A 60 -16.62 -8.05 -1.03
C LEU A 60 -15.22 -8.56 -1.34
N GLN A 61 -14.34 -7.67 -1.81
CA GLN A 61 -12.91 -7.93 -1.95
C GLN A 61 -12.15 -7.06 -0.95
N THR A 62 -11.51 -7.70 0.03
CA THR A 62 -10.62 -7.01 0.98
C THR A 62 -9.32 -6.61 0.32
N GLY A 63 -8.66 -5.61 0.90
CA GLY A 63 -7.36 -5.10 0.42
C GLY A 63 -6.35 -5.03 1.55
N SER A 64 -5.15 -4.56 1.24
CA SER A 64 -4.11 -4.28 2.24
C SER A 64 -3.19 -3.16 1.79
N VAL A 65 -2.65 -2.42 2.76
CA VAL A 65 -1.59 -1.44 2.56
C VAL A 65 -0.31 -2.00 3.18
N THR A 66 0.73 -2.10 2.36
CA THR A 66 2.05 -2.59 2.82
C THR A 66 3.06 -1.45 2.77
N VAL A 67 3.67 -1.18 3.91
CA VAL A 67 4.75 -0.21 4.06
C VAL A 67 6.06 -0.99 4.12
N ASN A 68 6.81 -0.91 3.04
CA ASN A 68 8.11 -1.55 2.93
C ASN A 68 9.21 -0.55 3.25
N ASP A 69 10.34 -1.07 3.72
CA ASP A 69 11.55 -0.27 3.82
C ASP A 69 11.92 0.22 2.42
N ALA A 70 12.26 1.51 2.31
CA ALA A 70 12.79 2.04 1.06
C ALA A 70 14.01 1.21 0.65
N ALA A 71 14.22 1.04 -0.66
CA ALA A 71 15.31 0.24 -1.22
C ALA A 71 16.62 0.44 -0.42
N PRO A 72 17.39 -0.63 -0.12
CA PRO A 72 18.55 -0.55 0.76
C PRO A 72 19.40 0.65 0.41
N VAL A 73 19.48 1.62 1.33
CA VAL A 73 20.34 2.77 1.14
C VAL A 73 21.77 2.24 1.10
N PRO A 74 22.56 2.56 0.05
CA PRO A 74 23.95 2.14 0.01
C PRO A 74 24.64 2.53 1.32
N GLU A 75 25.42 1.61 1.88
CA GLU A 75 26.11 1.79 3.16
C GLU A 75 26.79 3.17 3.18
N PRO A 76 26.67 3.94 4.28
CA PRO A 76 27.26 5.27 4.35
C PRO A 76 28.74 5.22 4.00
N SER A 77 29.22 6.14 3.15
CA SER A 77 30.63 6.23 2.76
C SER A 77 31.59 6.35 3.95
N THR A 78 31.06 6.63 5.14
CA THR A 78 31.77 6.61 6.42
C THR A 78 32.29 5.22 6.79
N MET A 79 31.59 4.13 6.46
CA MET A 79 32.07 2.76 6.70
C MET A 79 33.26 2.42 5.78
N LEU A 80 33.19 2.85 4.52
CA LEU A 80 34.28 2.70 3.58
C LEU A 80 35.48 3.56 3.97
N LEU A 81 35.25 4.81 4.39
CA LEU A 81 36.29 5.71 4.91
C LEU A 81 36.94 5.15 6.17
N LEU A 82 36.15 4.59 7.10
CA LEU A 82 36.64 3.93 8.30
C LEU A 82 37.54 2.74 7.94
N GLY A 83 37.09 1.88 7.02
CA GLY A 83 37.85 0.72 6.55
C GLY A 83 39.17 1.12 5.89
N LEU A 84 39.14 2.11 4.98
CA LEU A 84 40.35 2.62 4.34
C LEU A 84 41.30 3.31 5.33
N GLY A 85 40.77 4.07 6.28
CA GLY A 85 41.55 4.71 7.33
C GLY A 85 42.27 3.70 8.22
N MET A 86 41.60 2.62 8.60
CA MET A 86 42.20 1.53 9.39
C MET A 86 43.26 0.78 8.59
N ALA A 87 42.99 0.45 7.33
CA ALA A 87 43.95 -0.21 6.45
C ALA A 87 45.22 0.65 6.24
N GLY A 88 45.04 1.96 6.05
CA GLY A 88 46.14 2.92 5.94
C GLY A 88 46.99 2.99 7.21
N MET A 89 46.37 3.01 8.39
CA MET A 89 47.08 3.03 9.67
C MET A 89 47.91 1.75 9.90
N VAL A 90 47.33 0.58 9.65
CA VAL A 90 48.03 -0.71 9.80
C VAL A 90 49.19 -0.82 8.80
N GLY A 91 48.99 -0.39 7.56
CA GLY A 91 50.03 -0.33 6.53
C GLY A 91 51.20 0.56 6.96
N PHE A 92 50.91 1.76 7.44
CA PHE A 92 51.92 2.71 7.90
C PHE A 92 52.74 2.18 9.10
N MET A 93 52.08 1.55 10.08
CA MET A 93 52.76 0.95 11.23
C MET A 93 53.72 -0.18 10.81
N ARG A 94 53.32 -1.04 9.86
CA ARG A 94 54.17 -2.14 9.39
C ARG A 94 55.41 -1.66 8.64
N ILE A 95 55.28 -0.62 7.82
CA ILE A 95 56.41 -0.05 7.08
C ILE A 95 57.42 0.58 8.05
N ARG A 96 56.93 1.31 9.05
CA ARG A 96 57.77 1.96 10.06
C ARG A 96 58.53 0.95 10.93
N SER A 97 57.92 -0.20 11.25
CA SER A 97 58.59 -1.26 12.00
C SER A 97 59.67 -2.02 11.22
N GLN A 98 59.70 -1.94 9.89
CA GLN A 98 60.74 -2.58 9.06
C GLN A 98 61.93 -1.65 8.75
N THR A 99 61.83 -0.35 9.08
CA THR A 99 62.88 0.66 8.82
C THR A 99 63.75 0.97 10.04
N THR A 100 63.65 0.18 11.11
CA THR A 100 64.50 0.24 12.32
C THR A 100 65.14 -1.12 12.52
#